data_AF-A0A3N4LR91-F1
#
_entry.id   AF-A0A3N4LR91-F1
#
_cell.length_a   1.000
_cell.length_b   1.000
_cell.length_c   1.000
_cell.angle_alpha   90.00
_cell.angle_beta   90.00
_cell.angle_gamma   90.00
#
_symmetry.space_group_name_H-M   'P 1'
#
loop_
_entity.id
_entity.type
_entity.pdbx_description
1 polymer ?
#
loop_
_entity_poly.entity_id
_entity_poly.type
_entity_poly.pdbx_seq_one_letter_code
_entity_poly.pdbx_strand_id
1 'polypeptide(L)' 'MAPPPLFFQSPIRYMRYASHQYPAIYWSVVIGAISPVIVFGAPYIRKKLGYENSPRIPMTYPRE' A
#
# COMPACT_ATOMS: atom_id res chain seq x y z
N MET A 1 -31.33 -6.21 18.24
CA MET A 1 -29.97 -5.96 17.70
C MET A 1 -30.08 -5.82 16.19
N ALA A 2 -29.52 -4.76 15.60
CA ALA A 2 -29.45 -4.66 14.15
C ALA A 2 -28.44 -5.71 13.63
N PRO A 3 -28.73 -6.43 12.53
CA PRO A 3 -27.78 -7.38 11.95
C PRO A 3 -26.53 -6.64 11.44
N PRO A 4 -25.36 -7.30 11.43
CA PRO A 4 -24.16 -6.71 10.83
C PRO A 4 -24.41 -6.42 9.34
N PRO A 5 -23.93 -5.29 8.81
CA PRO A 5 -24.10 -4.94 7.40
C PRO A 5 -23.47 -6.02 6.50
N LEU A 6 -24.09 -6.30 5.35
CA LEU A 6 -23.54 -7.24 4.37
C LEU A 6 -22.57 -6.53 3.43
N PHE A 7 -21.46 -7.19 3.12
CA PHE A 7 -20.40 -6.65 2.26
C PHE A 7 -20.90 -6.32 0.85
N PHE A 8 -21.56 -7.26 0.19
CA PHE A 8 -22.02 -7.09 -1.21
C PHE A 8 -23.26 -6.22 -1.38
N GLN A 9 -23.99 -5.90 -0.30
CA GLN A 9 -25.16 -5.01 -0.36
C GLN A 9 -24.83 -3.57 0.05
N SER A 10 -23.93 -3.40 1.01
CA SER A 10 -23.63 -2.08 1.60
C SER A 10 -22.14 -1.94 1.93
N PRO A 11 -21.24 -1.98 0.93
CA PRO A 11 -19.80 -2.10 1.14
C PRO A 11 -19.23 -0.97 2.00
N ILE A 12 -19.63 0.28 1.76
CA ILE A 12 -19.16 1.45 2.53
C ILE A 12 -19.60 1.34 4.00
N ARG A 13 -20.84 0.90 4.27
CA ARG A 13 -21.35 0.71 5.63
C ARG A 13 -20.66 -0.45 6.34
N TYR A 14 -20.36 -1.52 5.61
CA TYR A 14 -19.59 -2.66 6.11
C TYR A 14 -18.16 -2.27 6.47
N MET A 15 -17.46 -1.52 5.62
CA MET A 15 -16.09 -1.06 5.91
C MET A 15 -16.05 -0.21 7.18
N ARG A 16 -17.00 0.72 7.35
CA ARG A 16 -17.12 1.51 8.59
C ARG A 16 -17.43 0.64 9.80
N TYR A 17 -18.25 -0.38 9.67
CA TYR A 17 -18.53 -1.33 10.76
C TYR A 17 -17.28 -2.16 11.12
N ALA A 18 -16.62 -2.73 10.12
CA ALA A 18 -15.43 -3.56 10.27
C ALA A 18 -14.25 -2.79 10.89
N SER A 19 -14.08 -1.50 10.56
CA SER A 19 -13.03 -0.67 11.14
C SER A 19 -13.19 -0.45 12.65
N HIS A 20 -14.42 -0.42 13.17
CA HIS A 20 -14.70 -0.21 14.59
C HIS A 20 -14.78 -1.52 15.39
N GLN A 21 -15.37 -2.57 14.82
CA GLN A 21 -15.57 -3.85 15.52
C GLN A 21 -14.34 -4.76 15.44
N TYR A 22 -13.64 -4.75 14.31
CA TYR A 22 -12.49 -5.63 14.05
C TYR A 22 -11.29 -4.83 13.55
N PRO A 23 -10.78 -3.86 14.34
CA PRO A 23 -9.77 -2.91 13.87
C PRO A 23 -8.49 -3.60 13.38
N ALA A 24 -8.02 -4.63 14.10
CA ALA A 24 -6.79 -5.34 13.75
C ALA A 24 -6.86 -6.00 12.36
N ILE A 25 -7.95 -6.72 12.08
CA ILE A 25 -8.14 -7.42 10.80
C ILE A 25 -8.33 -6.41 9.68
N TYR A 26 -9.22 -5.42 9.89
CA TYR A 26 -9.54 -4.41 8.89
C TYR A 26 -8.28 -3.65 8.44
N TRP A 27 -7.51 -3.10 9.38
CA TRP A 27 -6.32 -2.31 9.04
C TRP A 27 -5.17 -3.16 8.50
N SER A 28 -5.02 -4.41 8.93
CA SER A 28 -4.02 -5.32 8.35
C SER A 28 -4.27 -5.56 6.86
N VAL A 29 -5.53 -5.79 6.48
CA VAL A 29 -5.90 -5.99 5.07
C VAL A 29 -5.73 -4.70 4.27
N VAL A 30 -6.16 -3.55 4.82
CA VAL A 30 -6.03 -2.25 4.15
C VAL A 30 -4.57 -1.90 3.88
N ILE A 31 -3.70 -2.02 4.89
CA ILE A 31 -2.27 -1.74 4.74
C ILE A 31 -1.62 -2.75 3.78
N GLY A 32 -1.98 -4.03 3.92
CA GLY A 32 -1.52 -5.10 3.02
C GLY A 32 -1.87 -4.80 1.57
N ALA A 33 -3.09 -4.33 1.29
CA ALA A 33 -3.56 -3.98 -0.06
C ALA A 33 -2.97 -2.67 -0.60
N ILE A 34 -2.66 -1.70 0.26
CA ILE A 34 -2.03 -0.43 -0.15
C ILE A 34 -0.56 -0.63 -0.50
N SER A 35 0.14 -1.56 0.16
CA SER A 35 1.58 -1.75 -0.02
C SER A 35 2.04 -2.01 -1.46
N PRO A 36 1.38 -2.84 -2.30
CA PRO A 36 1.81 -3.08 -3.67
C PRO A 36 1.58 -1.84 -4.52
N VAL A 37 0.49 -1.10 -4.27
CA VAL A 37 0.22 0.17 -4.95
C VAL A 37 1.35 1.16 -4.73
N ILE A 38 1.89 1.22 -3.50
CA ILE A 38 3.05 2.05 -3.20
C ILE A 38 4.31 1.50 -3.89
N VAL A 39 4.57 0.19 -3.85
CA VAL A 39 5.77 -0.41 -4.46
C VAL A 39 5.82 -0.14 -5.96
N PHE A 40 4.71 -0.23 -6.67
CA PHE A 40 4.65 0.05 -8.11
C PHE A 40 4.50 1.54 -8.43
N GLY A 41 3.78 2.30 -7.59
CA GLY A 41 3.53 3.72 -7.81
C GLY A 41 4.70 4.63 -7.44
N ALA A 42 5.41 4.33 -6.35
CA ALA A 42 6.47 5.19 -5.83
C ALA A 42 7.63 5.41 -6.82
N PRO A 43 8.16 4.40 -7.54
CA PRO A 43 9.22 4.63 -8.53
C PRO A 43 8.79 5.56 -9.66
N TYR A 44 7.52 5.46 -10.10
CA TYR A 44 6.97 6.31 -11.15
C TYR A 44 6.86 7.77 -10.69
N ILE A 45 6.34 8.00 -9.48
CA ILE A 45 6.23 9.34 -8.89
C ILE A 45 7.64 9.93 -8.67
N ARG A 46 8.58 9.14 -8.14
CA ARG A 46 9.97 9.56 -7.92
C ARG A 46 10.67 10.02 -9.20
N LYS A 47 10.50 9.28 -10.31
CA LYS A 47 11.02 9.70 -11.63
C LYS A 47 10.44 11.03 -12.09
N LYS A 48 9.14 11.26 -11.91
CA LYS A 48 8.49 12.52 -12.29
C LYS A 48 8.96 13.72 -11.47
N LEU A 49 9.33 13.49 -10.22
CA LEU A 49 9.89 14.50 -9.33
C LEU A 49 11.39 14.76 -9.58
N GLY A 50 12.00 14.13 -10.60
CA GLY A 50 13.40 14.32 -10.95
C GLY A 50 14.39 13.53 -10.11
N TYR A 51 13.92 12.57 -9.30
CA TYR A 51 14.82 11.67 -8.57
C TYR A 51 15.35 10.60 -9.52
N GLU A 52 16.64 10.71 -9.86
CA GLU A 52 17.37 9.70 -10.63
C GLU A 52 17.89 8.58 -9.71
N ASN A 53 18.05 7.38 -10.25
CA ASN A 53 18.65 6.29 -9.49
C ASN A 53 20.14 6.55 -9.28
N SER A 54 20.66 6.20 -8.11
CA SER A 54 22.10 6.23 -7.87
C SER A 54 22.83 5.35 -8.89
N PRO A 55 24.00 5.80 -9.40
CA PRO A 55 24.79 4.98 -10.30
C PRO A 55 25.16 3.66 -9.63
N ARG A 56 25.30 2.60 -10.43
CA ARG A 56 25.68 1.28 -9.92
C ARG A 56 27.06 1.37 -9.29
N ILE A 57 27.19 0.87 -8.06
CA ILE A 57 28.47 0.78 -7.36
C ILE A 57 29.43 -0.05 -8.24
N PRO A 58 30.65 0.45 -8.52
CA PRO A 58 31.62 -0.31 -9.31
C PRO A 58 31.97 -1.61 -8.60
N MET A 59 31.91 -2.72 -9.33
CA MET A 59 32.19 -4.07 -8.79
C MET A 59 33.64 -4.50 -8.99
N THR A 60 34.44 -3.65 -9.61
CA THR A 60 35.83 -3.93 -9.97
C THR A 60 36.73 -2.86 -9.39
N TYR A 61 37.96 -3.25 -9.05
CA TYR A 61 38.99 -2.31 -8.60
C TYR A 61 39.22 -1.23 -9.69
N PRO A 62 39.34 0.06 -9.31
CA PRO A 62 39.68 1.11 -10.27
C PRO A 62 41.07 0.79 -10.82
N ARG A 63 41.14 0.40 -12.09
CA ARG A 63 42.41 0.37 -12.81
C ARG A 63 42.57 1.77 -13.41
N GLU A 64 43.69 2.41 -13.12
CA GLU A 64 44.09 3.66 -13.78
C GLU A 64 44.15 3.48 -15.30
#